data_AF-A0A329SXA4-F1
#
_entry.id   AF-A0A329SXA4-F1
#
_cell.length_a   1.000
_cell.length_b   1.000
_cell.length_c   1.000
_cell.angle_alpha   90.00
_cell.angle_beta   90.00
_cell.angle_gamma   90.00
#
_symmetry.space_group_name_H-M   'P 1'
#
loop_
_entity.id
_entity.type
_entity.pdbx_description
1 polymer ?
#
loop_
_entity_poly.entity_id
_entity_poly.type
_entity_poly.pdbx_seq_one_letter_code
_entity_poly.pdbx_strand_id
1 'polypeptide(L)'
;MLRTCTRLVRRCAGPSGSRSFSSESRDWLGINSEFISMRGLGITSRVLNGMPEFVRYSRGTPRIFVAGAPDEVRSSMYVLSQFPMEARVDLPEFVKGAERAAHTVLQRLYTQDSEETKTFLGQLATPESLKTLLQKPSAPVENGGTKRRAVLEQLNVNTAALEAVEYTWERVEEDVKSEWLTMRVQYDVTEHLLISPEGGEGIEDRRVINTQFAWTFEADVTKPEDLDWCIVTATPFVEKPAVLTTDAARKEEEEKKE
;
A
#
# COMPACT_ATOMS: atom_id res chain seq x y z
N MET A 1 10.92 -20.60 -5.45
CA MET A 1 9.52 -21.07 -5.40
C MET A 1 8.71 -19.96 -4.75
N LEU A 2 7.88 -19.26 -5.52
CA LEU A 2 7.00 -18.21 -5.00
C LEU A 2 5.83 -18.92 -4.30
N ARG A 3 5.68 -18.72 -2.99
CA ARG A 3 4.55 -19.27 -2.23
C ARG A 3 3.31 -18.46 -2.62
N THR A 4 2.24 -19.14 -2.99
CA THR A 4 0.95 -18.51 -3.28
C THR A 4 0.39 -17.89 -2.00
N CYS A 5 -0.18 -16.68 -2.06
CA CYS A 5 -0.95 -16.08 -0.95
C CYS A 5 -2.26 -16.87 -0.72
N THR A 6 -2.14 -18.10 -0.20
CA THR A 6 -3.24 -19.00 0.16
C THR A 6 -3.45 -19.09 1.67
N ARG A 7 -2.75 -18.26 2.45
CA ARG A 7 -2.92 -18.22 3.91
C ARG A 7 -4.21 -17.49 4.27
N LEU A 8 -4.91 -18.05 5.26
CA LEU A 8 -6.19 -17.60 5.81
C LEU A 8 -6.18 -16.09 6.06
N VAL A 9 -6.67 -15.34 5.09
CA VAL A 9 -7.14 -13.97 5.30
C VAL A 9 -8.17 -14.05 6.41
N ARG A 10 -7.92 -13.33 7.51
CA ARG A 10 -8.86 -13.21 8.60
C ARG A 10 -10.19 -12.74 8.01
N ARG A 11 -11.21 -13.60 8.01
CA ARG A 11 -12.58 -13.15 7.75
C ARG A 11 -12.91 -12.15 8.85
N CYS A 12 -12.88 -10.87 8.53
CA CYS A 12 -13.44 -9.82 9.37
C CYS A 12 -14.94 -10.09 9.47
N ALA A 13 -15.34 -10.82 10.51
CA ALA A 13 -16.73 -10.86 10.93
C ALA A 13 -17.09 -9.46 11.44
N GLY A 14 -18.06 -8.82 10.78
CA GLY A 14 -18.66 -7.56 11.22
C GLY A 14 -19.29 -7.66 12.62
N PRO A 15 -19.68 -6.53 13.21
CA PRO A 15 -19.86 -6.40 14.64
C PRO A 15 -21.13 -7.12 15.09
N SER A 16 -20.98 -8.20 15.85
CA SER A 16 -22.04 -8.76 16.67
C SER A 16 -21.68 -8.53 18.13
N GLY A 17 -22.48 -7.68 18.77
CA GLY A 17 -22.25 -7.26 20.14
C GLY A 17 -22.42 -8.40 21.13
N SER A 18 -21.53 -8.44 22.11
CA SER A 18 -21.90 -8.39 23.52
C SER A 18 -20.59 -8.24 24.30
N ARG A 19 -20.46 -7.13 25.01
CA ARG A 19 -19.44 -6.98 26.05
C ARG A 19 -19.64 -8.09 27.07
N SER A 20 -18.74 -9.05 27.11
CA SER A 20 -18.56 -9.91 28.28
C SER A 20 -17.25 -9.50 28.93
N PHE A 21 -17.37 -8.60 29.91
CA PHE A 21 -16.34 -8.40 30.91
C PHE A 21 -16.50 -9.53 31.94
N SER A 22 -15.57 -10.47 31.96
CA SER A 22 -15.27 -11.28 33.15
C SER A 22 -13.79 -11.02 33.46
N SER A 23 -13.46 -10.17 34.45
CA SER A 23 -13.31 -10.60 35.86
C SER A 23 -12.31 -11.76 35.89
N GLU A 24 -11.01 -11.59 36.14
CA GLU A 24 -10.38 -10.92 37.28
C GLU A 24 -8.94 -10.51 36.95
N SER A 25 -8.59 -9.24 37.15
CA SER A 25 -7.33 -8.85 37.79
C SER A 25 -7.50 -7.41 38.31
N ARG A 26 -7.46 -7.24 39.63
CA ARG A 26 -7.46 -5.93 40.26
C ARG A 26 -6.08 -5.30 40.07
N ASP A 27 -5.91 -4.55 38.99
CA ASP A 27 -4.70 -3.74 38.76
C ASP A 27 -4.75 -2.46 39.60
N TRP A 28 -3.80 -2.32 40.52
CA TRP A 28 -3.75 -1.22 41.48
C TRP A 28 -3.35 0.15 40.90
N LEU A 29 -3.05 0.27 39.59
CA LEU A 29 -2.58 1.54 39.00
C LEU A 29 -3.07 1.85 37.56
N GLY A 30 -3.94 1.05 36.95
CA GLY A 30 -4.47 1.34 35.61
C GLY A 30 -3.42 1.40 34.49
N ILE A 31 -2.19 0.96 34.74
CA ILE A 31 -1.15 0.75 33.74
C ILE A 31 -1.27 -0.71 33.28
N ASN A 32 -1.51 -0.91 31.99
CA ASN A 32 -1.52 -2.26 31.39
C ASN A 32 -0.19 -2.96 31.74
N SER A 33 -0.26 -4.13 32.38
CA SER A 33 0.90 -4.89 32.88
C SER A 33 1.90 -5.25 31.78
N GLU A 34 1.49 -5.18 30.52
CA GLU A 34 2.34 -5.36 29.34
C GLU A 34 3.48 -4.34 29.24
N PHE A 35 3.31 -3.10 29.73
CA PHE A 35 4.40 -2.10 29.77
C PHE A 35 5.46 -2.41 30.83
N ILE A 36 5.15 -3.28 31.79
CA ILE A 36 6.06 -3.74 32.86
C ILE A 36 6.64 -5.13 32.50
N SER A 37 6.19 -5.75 31.41
CA SER A 37 6.70 -7.05 30.94
C SER A 37 8.06 -6.93 30.22
N MET A 38 8.82 -8.03 30.15
CA MET A 38 10.07 -8.12 29.34
C MET A 38 9.84 -7.72 27.87
N ARG A 39 8.62 -7.96 27.37
CA ARG A 39 8.18 -7.53 26.04
C ARG A 39 8.09 -6.01 25.94
N GLY A 40 7.46 -5.34 26.91
CA GLY A 40 7.38 -3.88 26.98
C GLY A 40 8.76 -3.21 27.05
N LEU A 41 9.68 -3.77 27.84
CA LEU A 41 11.07 -3.32 27.90
C LEU A 41 11.79 -3.50 26.56
N GLY A 42 11.60 -4.65 25.91
CA GLY A 42 12.16 -4.94 24.58
C GLY A 42 11.68 -3.94 23.52
N ILE A 43 10.38 -3.66 23.46
CA ILE A 43 9.79 -2.67 22.55
C ILE A 43 10.36 -1.28 22.83
N THR A 44 10.37 -0.85 24.10
CA THR A 44 10.87 0.47 24.50
C THR A 44 12.33 0.65 24.10
N SER A 45 13.17 -0.35 24.36
CA SER A 45 14.58 -0.34 23.95
C SER A 45 14.74 -0.19 22.43
N ARG A 46 13.97 -0.92 21.63
CA ARG A 46 14.01 -0.82 20.17
C ARG A 46 13.60 0.56 19.66
N VAL A 47 12.49 1.09 20.17
CA VAL A 47 12.02 2.43 19.81
C VAL A 47 13.10 3.47 20.12
N LEU A 48 13.64 3.47 21.34
CA LEU A 48 14.66 4.44 21.75
C LEU A 48 15.94 4.33 20.92
N ASN A 49 16.42 3.10 20.66
CA ASN A 49 17.62 2.87 19.87
C ASN A 49 17.45 3.30 18.41
N GLY A 50 16.24 3.19 17.85
CA GLY A 50 15.96 3.58 16.47
C GLY A 50 15.48 5.03 16.29
N MET A 51 15.28 5.79 17.37
CA MET A 51 14.89 7.21 17.30
C MET A 51 15.79 8.07 16.38
N PRO A 52 17.13 7.92 16.36
CA PRO A 52 17.98 8.69 15.45
C PRO A 52 17.61 8.48 13.98
N GLU A 53 17.32 7.24 13.59
CA GLU A 53 16.90 6.89 12.24
C GLU A 53 15.46 7.37 11.96
N PHE A 54 14.54 7.23 12.92
CA PHE A 54 13.20 7.80 12.80
C PHE A 54 13.22 9.31 12.53
N VAL A 55 14.05 10.08 13.24
CA VAL A 55 14.17 11.53 13.02
C VAL A 55 14.65 11.82 11.60
N ARG A 56 15.62 11.04 11.08
CA ARG A 56 16.08 11.15 9.69
C ARG A 56 14.97 10.89 8.68
N TYR A 57 14.19 9.82 8.88
CA TYR A 57 13.12 9.43 7.95
C TYR A 57 11.88 10.31 8.04
N SER A 58 11.57 10.85 9.22
CA SER A 58 10.37 11.67 9.46
C SER A 58 10.33 12.96 8.63
N ARG A 59 11.50 13.46 8.21
CA ARG A 59 11.68 14.72 7.46
C ARG A 59 12.54 14.55 6.20
N GLY A 60 13.04 13.34 5.96
CA GLY A 60 14.00 13.05 4.90
C GLY A 60 13.37 12.73 3.55
N THR A 61 14.25 12.57 2.57
CA THR A 61 13.95 11.99 1.25
C THR A 61 14.67 10.64 1.14
N PRO A 62 14.00 9.55 0.71
CA PRO A 62 12.60 9.48 0.28
C PRO A 62 11.60 9.66 1.43
N ARG A 63 10.39 10.13 1.10
CA ARG A 63 9.33 10.37 2.09
C ARG A 63 8.76 9.03 2.54
N ILE A 64 9.01 8.66 3.80
CA ILE A 64 8.48 7.42 4.37
C ILE A 64 7.00 7.55 4.74
N PHE A 65 6.58 8.72 5.20
CA PHE A 65 5.21 8.99 5.64
C PHE A 65 4.52 9.98 4.72
N VAL A 66 3.20 9.87 4.59
CA VAL A 66 2.41 10.83 3.81
C VAL A 66 2.60 12.26 4.32
N ALA A 67 2.75 13.21 3.40
CA ALA A 67 3.17 14.59 3.74
C ALA A 67 2.20 15.32 4.69
N GLY A 68 0.92 14.96 4.67
CA GLY A 68 -0.12 15.53 5.53
C GLY A 68 -0.25 14.87 6.91
N ALA A 69 0.48 13.78 7.20
CA ALA A 69 0.36 13.12 8.49
C ALA A 69 0.93 14.00 9.61
N PRO A 70 0.21 14.24 10.72
CA PRO A 70 0.75 14.88 11.92
C PRO A 70 1.94 14.11 12.51
N ASP A 71 2.85 14.81 13.22
CA ASP A 71 4.02 14.18 13.84
C ASP A 71 3.64 13.05 14.81
N GLU A 72 2.55 13.21 15.57
CA GLU A 72 2.00 12.17 16.46
C GLU A 72 1.63 10.89 15.70
N VAL A 73 1.03 11.03 14.52
CA VAL A 73 0.64 9.89 13.67
C VAL A 73 1.89 9.21 13.11
N ARG A 74 2.89 9.98 12.65
CA ARG A 74 4.18 9.42 12.17
C ARG A 74 4.92 8.67 13.27
N SER A 75 4.99 9.24 14.48
CA SER A 75 5.59 8.59 15.64
C SER A 75 4.85 7.32 16.03
N SER A 76 3.51 7.33 16.00
CA SER A 76 2.70 6.15 16.28
C SER A 76 2.94 5.04 15.26
N MET A 77 2.97 5.36 13.97
CA MET A 77 3.30 4.40 12.91
C MET A 77 4.68 3.78 13.10
N TYR A 78 5.68 4.60 13.47
CA TYR A 78 7.02 4.10 13.76
C TYR A 78 7.04 3.18 14.98
N VAL A 79 6.41 3.57 16.09
CA VAL A 79 6.36 2.77 17.31
C VAL A 79 5.70 1.42 17.06
N LEU A 80 4.56 1.40 16.36
CA LEU A 80 3.84 0.16 16.02
C LEU A 80 4.67 -0.77 15.14
N SER A 81 5.50 -0.25 14.24
CA SER A 81 6.39 -1.08 13.42
C SER A 81 7.51 -1.76 14.23
N GLN A 82 7.78 -1.31 15.46
CA GLN A 82 8.76 -1.92 16.37
C GLN A 82 8.14 -2.95 17.33
N PHE A 83 6.83 -3.15 17.29
CA PHE A 83 6.12 -4.08 18.18
C PHE A 83 6.43 -5.56 17.92
N PRO A 84 6.60 -6.03 16.66
CA PRO A 84 6.94 -7.43 16.40
C PRO A 84 8.16 -7.88 17.20
N MET A 85 8.05 -9.05 17.82
CA MET A 85 9.04 -9.51 18.80
C MET A 85 10.32 -9.97 18.11
N GLU A 86 10.14 -10.86 17.13
CA GLU A 86 11.22 -11.52 16.40
C GLU A 86 11.50 -10.85 15.07
N ALA A 87 10.46 -10.65 14.25
CA ALA A 87 10.60 -9.99 12.96
C ALA A 87 11.02 -8.51 13.12
N ARG A 88 11.90 -8.07 12.22
CA ARG A 88 12.33 -6.68 12.13
C ARG A 88 11.81 -6.10 10.82
N VAL A 89 11.05 -5.03 10.91
CA VAL A 89 10.52 -4.32 9.75
C VAL A 89 11.20 -2.97 9.65
N ASP A 90 12.05 -2.85 8.63
CA ASP A 90 12.67 -1.59 8.23
C ASP A 90 11.69 -0.81 7.35
N LEU A 91 11.25 0.37 7.81
CA LEU A 91 10.26 1.18 7.12
C LEU A 91 10.76 1.70 5.75
N PRO A 92 11.97 2.30 5.64
CA PRO A 92 12.57 2.60 4.34
C PRO A 92 12.63 1.41 3.38
N GLU A 93 13.06 0.23 3.85
CA GLU A 93 13.12 -0.96 3.01
C GLU A 93 11.73 -1.38 2.54
N PHE A 94 10.75 -1.41 3.45
CA PHE A 94 9.37 -1.72 3.15
C PHE A 94 8.79 -0.77 2.11
N VAL A 95 8.92 0.55 2.29
CA VAL A 95 8.38 1.56 1.36
C VAL A 95 9.01 1.42 -0.03
N LYS A 96 10.32 1.16 -0.10
CA LYS A 96 11.02 0.89 -1.36
C LYS A 96 10.54 -0.41 -2.02
N GLY A 97 10.24 -1.43 -1.24
CA GLY A 97 9.60 -2.67 -1.71
C GLY A 97 8.20 -2.40 -2.27
N ALA A 98 7.41 -1.59 -1.56
CA ALA A 98 6.07 -1.20 -1.94
C ALA A 98 6.04 -0.37 -3.24
N GLU A 99 7.03 0.51 -3.45
CA GLU A 99 7.25 1.26 -4.70
C GLU A 99 7.49 0.30 -5.88
N ARG A 100 8.38 -0.69 -5.69
CA ARG A 100 8.66 -1.72 -6.70
C ARG A 100 7.45 -2.58 -7.00
N ALA A 101 6.67 -2.95 -5.97
CA ALA A 101 5.44 -3.69 -6.14
C ALA A 101 4.45 -2.92 -7.02
N ALA A 102 4.27 -1.61 -6.77
CA ALA A 102 3.42 -0.76 -7.60
C ALA A 102 3.89 -0.73 -9.05
N HIS A 103 5.20 -0.57 -9.27
CA HIS A 103 5.78 -0.60 -10.61
C HIS A 103 5.48 -1.92 -11.33
N THR A 104 5.76 -3.07 -10.71
CA THR A 104 5.56 -4.38 -11.32
C THR A 104 4.09 -4.68 -11.60
N VAL A 105 3.20 -4.37 -10.65
CA VAL A 105 1.75 -4.60 -10.81
C VAL A 105 1.20 -3.73 -11.94
N LEU A 106 1.49 -2.43 -11.96
CA LEU A 106 1.03 -1.54 -13.02
C LEU A 106 1.57 -1.96 -14.38
N GLN A 107 2.86 -2.30 -14.47
CA GLN A 107 3.45 -2.79 -15.73
C GLN A 107 2.74 -4.06 -16.23
N ARG A 108 2.39 -4.99 -15.33
CA ARG A 108 1.65 -6.20 -15.67
C ARG A 108 0.22 -5.91 -16.13
N LEU A 109 -0.46 -4.95 -15.54
CA LEU A 109 -1.83 -4.56 -15.94
C LEU A 109 -1.93 -4.03 -17.38
N TYR A 110 -0.83 -3.54 -17.96
CA TYR A 110 -0.78 -3.13 -19.38
C TYR A 110 -0.25 -4.20 -20.33
N THR A 111 0.05 -5.40 -19.84
CA THR A 111 0.41 -6.52 -20.72
C THR A 111 -0.83 -7.10 -21.38
N GLN A 112 -0.67 -7.70 -22.56
CA GLN A 112 -1.80 -8.22 -23.34
C GLN A 112 -2.29 -9.59 -22.87
N ASP A 113 -1.53 -10.27 -22.01
CA ASP A 113 -1.88 -11.58 -21.47
C ASP A 113 -2.67 -11.43 -20.16
N SER A 114 -3.99 -11.40 -20.29
CA SER A 114 -4.94 -11.22 -19.18
C SER A 114 -4.87 -12.37 -18.17
N GLU A 115 -4.70 -13.61 -18.63
CA GLU A 115 -4.68 -14.80 -17.75
C GLU A 115 -3.34 -14.93 -17.00
N GLU A 116 -2.22 -14.65 -17.65
CA GLU A 116 -0.92 -14.58 -16.96
C GLU A 116 -0.94 -13.46 -15.90
N THR A 117 -1.48 -12.30 -16.25
CA THR A 117 -1.62 -11.16 -15.32
C THR A 117 -2.47 -11.51 -14.12
N LYS A 118 -3.64 -12.12 -14.34
CA LYS A 118 -4.53 -12.56 -13.26
C LYS A 118 -3.88 -13.60 -12.35
N THR A 119 -3.14 -14.56 -12.93
CA THR A 119 -2.42 -15.59 -12.18
C THR A 119 -1.32 -14.97 -11.32
N PHE A 120 -0.55 -14.04 -11.89
CA PHE A 120 0.50 -13.31 -11.17
C PHE A 120 -0.08 -12.47 -10.02
N LEU A 121 -1.10 -11.66 -10.29
CA LEU A 121 -1.71 -10.81 -9.26
C LEU A 121 -2.42 -11.64 -8.18
N GLY A 122 -2.97 -12.81 -8.53
CA GLY A 122 -3.56 -13.74 -7.56
C GLY A 122 -2.54 -14.36 -6.59
N GLN A 123 -1.24 -14.28 -6.89
CA GLN A 123 -0.18 -14.67 -5.94
C GLN A 123 0.11 -13.58 -4.92
N LEU A 124 -0.10 -12.31 -5.29
CA LEU A 124 0.28 -11.13 -4.50
C LEU A 124 -0.87 -10.51 -3.71
N ALA A 125 -2.12 -10.78 -4.10
CA ALA A 125 -3.29 -10.11 -3.58
C ALA A 125 -4.41 -11.10 -3.21
N THR A 126 -5.23 -10.69 -2.25
CA THR A 126 -6.44 -11.44 -1.90
C THR A 126 -7.45 -11.42 -3.07
N PRO A 127 -8.37 -12.40 -3.17
CA PRO A 127 -9.35 -12.45 -4.25
C PRO A 127 -10.23 -11.20 -4.35
N GLU A 128 -10.46 -10.51 -3.23
CA GLU A 128 -11.22 -9.26 -3.19
C GLU A 128 -10.40 -8.10 -3.75
N SER A 129 -9.15 -7.94 -3.31
CA SER A 129 -8.24 -6.93 -3.83
C SER A 129 -7.91 -7.14 -5.31
N LEU A 130 -7.78 -8.40 -5.73
CA LEU A 130 -7.54 -8.77 -7.13
C LEU A 130 -8.62 -8.21 -8.06
N LYS A 131 -9.89 -8.25 -7.66
CA LYS A 131 -10.98 -7.67 -8.46
C LYS A 131 -10.77 -6.18 -8.68
N THR A 132 -10.36 -5.45 -7.64
CA THR A 132 -10.09 -4.01 -7.75
C THR A 132 -8.83 -3.73 -8.56
N LEU A 133 -7.76 -4.51 -8.39
CA LEU A 133 -6.51 -4.35 -9.15
C LEU A 133 -6.72 -4.55 -10.66
N LEU A 134 -7.55 -5.52 -11.05
CA LEU A 134 -7.88 -5.76 -12.46
C LEU A 134 -8.80 -4.69 -13.07
N GLN A 135 -9.45 -3.87 -12.24
CA GLN A 135 -10.32 -2.77 -12.69
C GLN A 135 -9.52 -1.47 -12.89
N LYS A 136 -8.48 -1.51 -13.73
CA LYS A 136 -7.74 -0.31 -14.13
C LYS A 136 -8.42 0.36 -15.34
N PRO A 137 -8.95 1.59 -15.21
CA PRO A 137 -9.71 2.24 -16.29
C PRO A 137 -8.96 2.41 -17.61
N SER A 138 -7.68 2.75 -17.56
CA SER A 138 -6.85 2.94 -18.75
C SER A 138 -6.20 1.65 -19.29
N ALA A 139 -6.31 0.52 -18.58
CA ALA A 139 -5.78 -0.76 -19.05
C ALA A 139 -6.67 -1.33 -20.17
N PRO A 140 -6.11 -2.13 -21.10
CA PRO A 140 -6.89 -2.76 -22.15
C PRO A 140 -7.87 -3.80 -21.56
N VAL A 141 -9.16 -3.49 -21.51
CA VAL A 141 -10.20 -4.42 -21.06
C VAL A 141 -10.70 -5.27 -22.24
N GLU A 142 -10.81 -6.57 -22.05
CA GLU A 142 -11.24 -7.52 -23.10
C GLU A 142 -12.77 -7.63 -23.28
N ASN A 143 -13.55 -6.78 -22.60
CA ASN A 143 -15.00 -6.86 -22.65
C ASN A 143 -15.58 -6.10 -23.85
N GLY A 144 -15.97 -6.87 -24.87
CA GLY A 144 -17.11 -6.54 -25.74
C GLY A 144 -16.96 -5.31 -26.62
N GLY A 145 -16.12 -5.40 -27.65
CA GLY A 145 -16.37 -4.74 -28.94
C GLY A 145 -15.54 -3.52 -29.29
N THR A 146 -14.60 -3.05 -28.46
CA THR A 146 -13.75 -1.91 -28.82
C THR A 146 -12.36 -2.00 -28.21
N LYS A 147 -11.41 -2.67 -28.88
CA LYS A 147 -10.03 -2.83 -28.37
C LYS A 147 -9.23 -1.54 -28.65
N ARG A 148 -9.36 -0.53 -27.79
CA ARG A 148 -8.29 0.49 -27.68
C ARG A 148 -7.08 -0.16 -27.02
N ARG A 149 -6.00 -0.31 -27.78
CA ARG A 149 -4.75 -0.87 -27.27
C ARG A 149 -3.98 0.25 -26.56
N ALA A 150 -4.06 0.28 -25.23
CA ALA A 150 -3.20 1.12 -24.42
C ALA A 150 -1.91 0.35 -24.09
N VAL A 151 -0.76 0.93 -24.42
CA VAL A 151 0.56 0.43 -24.06
C VAL A 151 1.21 1.43 -23.11
N LEU A 152 1.70 0.94 -21.98
CA LEU A 152 2.48 1.75 -21.04
C LEU A 152 3.91 1.92 -21.59
N GLU A 153 4.25 3.12 -22.04
CA GLU A 153 5.59 3.48 -22.52
C GLU A 153 6.54 3.78 -21.35
N GLN A 154 6.04 4.48 -20.33
CA GLN A 154 6.81 4.85 -19.15
C GLN A 154 5.92 4.92 -17.91
N LEU A 155 6.48 4.52 -16.76
CA LEU A 155 5.85 4.61 -15.46
C LEU A 155 6.81 5.28 -14.47
N ASN A 156 6.35 6.36 -13.86
CA ASN A 156 7.07 7.04 -12.78
C ASN A 156 6.27 6.90 -11.50
N VAL A 157 6.84 6.28 -10.46
CA VAL A 157 6.24 6.30 -9.12
C VAL A 157 6.73 7.57 -8.42
N ASN A 158 5.88 8.60 -8.41
CA ASN A 158 6.23 9.91 -7.86
C ASN A 158 6.32 9.86 -6.34
N THR A 159 5.43 9.08 -5.71
CA THR A 159 5.39 8.91 -4.26
C THR A 159 4.86 7.52 -3.92
N ALA A 160 5.55 6.85 -3.00
CA ALA A 160 5.04 5.74 -2.21
C ALA A 160 5.30 6.12 -0.75
N ALA A 161 4.24 6.26 0.05
CA ALA A 161 4.37 6.74 1.42
C ALA A 161 3.36 6.07 2.35
N LEU A 162 3.77 5.80 3.59
CA LEU A 162 2.92 5.19 4.61
C LEU A 162 1.84 6.16 5.06
N GLU A 163 0.61 5.70 4.95
CA GLU A 163 -0.60 6.36 5.40
C GLU A 163 -1.03 5.84 6.78
N ALA A 164 -0.89 4.52 7.02
CA ALA A 164 -1.23 3.89 8.29
C ALA A 164 -0.39 2.64 8.56
N VAL A 165 -0.20 2.33 9.84
CA VAL A 165 0.40 1.09 10.33
C VAL A 165 -0.46 0.59 11.48
N GLU A 166 -0.83 -0.68 11.44
CA GLU A 166 -1.59 -1.35 12.49
C GLU A 166 -0.86 -2.63 12.87
N TYR A 167 -0.83 -2.91 14.17
CA TYR A 167 -0.24 -4.11 14.71
C TYR A 167 -1.29 -4.86 15.52
N THR A 168 -1.45 -6.14 15.24
CA THR A 168 -2.38 -7.02 15.97
C THR A 168 -1.68 -8.31 16.36
N TRP A 169 -2.17 -8.94 17.42
CA TRP A 169 -1.57 -10.17 17.93
C TRP A 169 -2.60 -11.03 18.63
N GLU A 170 -2.31 -12.33 18.72
CA GLU A 170 -3.11 -13.32 19.42
C GLU A 170 -2.25 -14.00 20.50
N ARG A 171 -2.84 -14.17 21.69
CA ARG A 171 -2.23 -14.90 22.80
C ARG A 171 -2.93 -16.23 23.02
N VAL A 172 -2.15 -17.23 23.41
CA VAL A 172 -2.65 -18.45 24.02
C VAL A 172 -1.88 -18.63 25.32
N GLU A 173 -2.60 -18.59 26.45
CA GLU A 173 -2.00 -18.53 27.79
C GLU A 173 -1.09 -17.30 27.97
N GLU A 174 0.17 -17.49 28.35
CA GLU A 174 1.17 -16.43 28.54
C GLU A 174 2.00 -16.13 27.28
N ASP A 175 1.87 -16.95 26.22
CA ASP A 175 2.69 -16.87 25.02
C ASP A 175 1.97 -16.18 23.85
N VAL A 176 2.75 -15.41 23.07
CA VAL A 176 2.29 -14.82 21.81
C VAL A 176 2.30 -15.91 20.76
N LYS A 177 1.12 -16.28 20.28
CA LYS A 177 0.97 -17.33 19.27
C LYS A 177 1.16 -16.78 17.86
N SER A 178 0.65 -15.58 17.61
CA SER A 178 0.71 -14.97 16.30
C SER A 178 0.73 -13.44 16.38
N GLU A 179 1.52 -12.83 15.53
CA GLU A 179 1.68 -11.38 15.39
C GLU A 179 1.45 -11.02 13.91
N TRP A 180 0.68 -9.97 13.66
CA TRP A 180 0.45 -9.44 12.31
C TRP A 180 0.75 -7.95 12.25
N LEU A 181 1.36 -7.55 11.16
CA LEU A 181 1.59 -6.15 10.84
C LEU A 181 0.87 -5.80 9.54
N THR A 182 0.07 -4.74 9.60
CA THR A 182 -0.70 -4.23 8.47
C THR A 182 -0.19 -2.82 8.15
N MET A 183 0.20 -2.58 6.90
CA MET A 183 0.81 -1.33 6.46
C MET A 183 0.08 -0.82 5.22
N ARG A 184 -0.49 0.38 5.32
CA ARG A 184 -1.18 1.03 4.21
C ARG A 184 -0.29 2.07 3.57
N VAL A 185 -0.10 1.95 2.26
CA VAL A 185 0.75 2.80 1.44
C VAL A 185 -0.12 3.56 0.45
N GLN A 186 0.03 4.88 0.43
CA GLN A 186 -0.55 5.75 -0.58
C GLN A 186 0.46 5.94 -1.72
N TYR A 187 -0.06 5.86 -2.95
CA TYR A 187 0.70 6.01 -4.17
C TYR A 187 0.21 7.20 -5.00
N ASP A 188 1.18 7.87 -5.60
CA ASP A 188 0.98 8.81 -6.69
C ASP A 188 1.93 8.39 -7.82
N VAL A 189 1.36 8.09 -8.99
CA VAL A 189 2.13 7.63 -10.16
C VAL A 189 1.77 8.44 -11.39
N THR A 190 2.74 8.64 -12.27
CA THR A 190 2.54 9.19 -13.61
C THR A 190 2.78 8.11 -14.65
N GLU A 191 1.76 7.88 -15.48
CA GLU A 191 1.71 6.87 -16.52
C GLU A 191 1.75 7.55 -17.89
N HIS A 192 2.70 7.15 -18.73
CA HIS A 192 2.78 7.58 -20.12
C HIS A 192 2.27 6.45 -21.00
N LEU A 193 1.18 6.70 -21.70
CA LEU A 193 0.46 5.71 -22.48
C LEU A 193 0.50 6.05 -23.96
N LEU A 194 0.78 5.03 -24.78
CA LEU A 194 0.51 5.03 -26.20
C LEU A 194 -0.83 4.35 -26.46
N ILE A 195 -1.79 5.10 -26.98
CA ILE A 195 -3.11 4.59 -27.30
C ILE A 195 -3.20 4.42 -28.82
N SER A 196 -3.22 3.16 -29.27
CA SER A 196 -3.44 2.87 -30.68
C SER A 196 -4.94 2.85 -31.00
N PRO A 197 -5.35 3.45 -32.12
CA PRO A 197 -6.72 3.41 -32.59
C PRO A 197 -7.14 1.98 -32.98
N GLU A 198 -8.45 1.77 -32.95
CA GLU A 198 -9.04 0.48 -33.27
C GLU A 198 -8.80 0.12 -34.75
N GLY A 199 -8.42 -1.13 -35.02
CA GLY A 199 -8.16 -1.61 -36.39
C GLY A 199 -6.77 -1.29 -36.95
N GLY A 200 -5.90 -0.59 -36.21
CA GLY A 200 -4.52 -0.32 -36.62
C GLY A 200 -4.36 0.77 -37.69
N GLU A 201 -5.47 1.31 -38.21
CA GLU A 201 -5.49 2.47 -39.10
C GLU A 201 -5.91 3.71 -38.31
N GLY A 202 -4.94 4.56 -38.00
CA GLY A 202 -5.16 5.88 -37.38
C GLY A 202 -3.92 6.43 -36.69
N ILE A 203 -4.04 7.64 -36.15
CA ILE A 203 -2.95 8.32 -35.44
C ILE A 203 -2.85 7.75 -34.02
N GLU A 204 -1.66 7.32 -33.62
CA GLU A 204 -1.38 6.95 -32.25
C GLU A 204 -1.43 8.19 -31.34
N ASP A 205 -2.16 8.07 -30.23
CA ASP A 205 -2.35 9.16 -29.28
C ASP A 205 -1.49 8.91 -28.03
N ARG A 206 -0.56 9.81 -27.73
CA ARG A 206 0.26 9.76 -26.51
C ARG A 206 -0.42 10.53 -25.39
N ARG A 207 -0.74 9.86 -24.30
CA ARG A 207 -1.37 10.46 -23.12
C ARG A 207 -0.51 10.32 -21.89
N VAL A 208 -0.58 11.33 -21.04
CA VAL A 208 0.02 11.29 -19.70
C VAL A 208 -1.10 11.35 -18.67
N ILE A 209 -1.13 10.39 -17.76
CA ILE A 209 -2.15 10.25 -16.73
C ILE A 209 -1.48 10.22 -15.36
N ASN A 210 -1.99 11.01 -14.43
CA ASN A 210 -1.65 10.90 -13.02
C ASN A 210 -2.68 10.02 -12.33
N THR A 211 -2.21 9.00 -11.62
CA THR A 211 -3.05 8.01 -10.97
C THR A 211 -2.74 7.96 -9.47
N GLN A 212 -3.80 8.04 -8.67
CA GLN A 212 -3.71 7.93 -7.22
C GLN A 212 -4.48 6.71 -6.74
N PHE A 213 -3.88 5.96 -5.82
CA PHE A 213 -4.45 4.77 -5.20
C PHE A 213 -3.72 4.46 -3.90
N ALA A 214 -4.28 3.57 -3.08
CA ALA A 214 -3.66 3.07 -1.87
C ALA A 214 -3.82 1.55 -1.77
N TRP A 215 -2.78 0.88 -1.30
CA TRP A 215 -2.78 -0.55 -1.02
C TRP A 215 -2.46 -0.80 0.44
N THR A 216 -3.14 -1.79 1.02
CA THR A 216 -2.89 -2.28 2.36
C THR A 216 -2.21 -3.63 2.25
N PHE A 217 -1.01 -3.71 2.80
CA PHE A 217 -0.20 -4.92 2.90
C PHE A 217 -0.36 -5.51 4.29
N GLU A 218 -0.43 -6.83 4.38
CA GLU A 218 -0.44 -7.56 5.65
C GLU A 218 0.60 -8.68 5.59
N ALA A 219 1.30 -8.86 6.71
CA ALA A 219 2.24 -9.96 6.90
C ALA A 219 2.06 -10.57 8.29
N ASP A 220 2.24 -11.89 8.36
CA ASP A 220 2.50 -12.59 9.61
C ASP A 220 3.96 -12.31 10.00
N VAL A 221 4.15 -11.65 11.14
CA VAL A 221 5.44 -11.19 11.65
C VAL A 221 5.88 -11.98 12.88
N THR A 222 5.21 -13.12 13.15
CA THR A 222 5.56 -14.02 14.25
C THR A 222 6.95 -14.62 14.07
N LYS A 223 7.28 -15.03 12.84
CA LYS A 223 8.58 -15.65 12.49
C LYS A 223 9.25 -14.92 11.34
N PRO A 224 10.49 -14.44 11.49
CA PRO A 224 11.17 -13.66 10.45
C PRO A 224 11.40 -14.45 9.16
N GLU A 225 11.65 -15.76 9.23
CA GLU A 225 11.93 -16.61 8.07
C GLU A 225 10.72 -16.87 7.16
N ASP A 226 9.50 -16.67 7.68
CA ASP A 226 8.25 -16.85 6.95
C ASP A 226 7.58 -15.53 6.56
N LEU A 227 8.28 -14.40 6.75
CA LEU A 227 7.76 -13.07 6.47
C LEU A 227 7.50 -12.90 4.96
N ASP A 228 6.23 -12.71 4.63
CA ASP A 228 5.76 -12.51 3.27
C ASP A 228 4.58 -11.53 3.28
N TRP A 229 4.62 -10.54 2.38
CA TRP A 229 3.67 -9.44 2.35
C TRP A 229 2.61 -9.69 1.27
N CYS A 230 1.34 -9.58 1.64
CA CYS A 230 0.22 -9.76 0.72
C CYS A 230 -0.68 -8.52 0.70
N ILE A 231 -1.18 -8.16 -0.49
CA ILE A 231 -2.12 -7.04 -0.67
C ILE A 231 -3.50 -7.51 -0.24
N VAL A 232 -3.93 -7.10 0.95
CA VAL A 232 -5.22 -7.47 1.54
C VAL A 232 -6.35 -6.51 1.20
N THR A 233 -6.02 -5.26 0.86
CA THR A 233 -6.99 -4.28 0.38
C THR A 233 -6.36 -3.39 -0.69
N ALA A 234 -7.09 -3.13 -1.76
CA ALA A 234 -6.72 -2.15 -2.79
C ALA A 234 -7.87 -1.15 -3.00
N THR A 235 -7.54 0.15 -3.06
CA THR A 235 -8.52 1.15 -3.50
C THR A 235 -8.62 1.16 -5.03
N PRO A 236 -9.75 1.58 -5.60
CA PRO A 236 -9.84 1.87 -7.03
C PRO A 236 -8.80 2.91 -7.48
N PHE A 237 -8.40 2.83 -8.74
CA PHE A 237 -7.48 3.80 -9.35
C PHE A 237 -8.22 5.10 -9.68
N VAL A 238 -7.72 6.22 -9.17
CA VAL A 238 -8.23 7.56 -9.48
C VAL A 238 -7.32 8.20 -10.51
N GLU A 239 -7.76 8.22 -11.77
CA GLU A 239 -7.01 8.75 -12.91
C GLU A 239 -7.38 10.20 -13.21
N LYS A 240 -6.38 11.05 -13.45
CA LYS A 240 -6.55 12.42 -13.90
C LYS A 240 -5.60 12.68 -15.07
N PRO A 241 -6.05 13.30 -16.17
CA PRO A 241 -5.16 13.72 -17.24
C PRO A 241 -4.08 14.65 -16.69
N ALA A 242 -2.81 14.37 -17.00
CA ALA A 242 -1.71 15.29 -16.75
C ALA A 242 -1.66 16.34 -17.87
N VAL A 243 -2.78 17.02 -18.12
CA VAL A 243 -2.78 18.14 -19.07
C VAL A 243 -2.06 19.28 -18.38
N LEU A 244 -0.92 19.69 -18.92
CA LEU A 244 -0.44 21.04 -18.73
C LEU A 244 -1.52 21.95 -19.31
N THR A 245 -2.34 22.56 -18.46
CA THR A 245 -3.22 23.65 -18.87
C THR A 245 -2.34 24.73 -19.47
N THR A 246 -2.23 24.74 -20.79
CA THR A 246 -1.80 25.89 -21.58
C THR A 246 -2.91 26.95 -21.58
N ASP A 247 -3.51 27.22 -20.41
CA ASP A 247 -4.43 28.35 -20.23
C ASP A 247 -3.69 29.68 -20.34
N ALA A 248 -2.35 29.67 -20.28
CA ALA A 248 -1.51 30.80 -20.64
C ALA A 248 -1.49 31.09 -22.16
N ALA A 249 -1.75 30.11 -23.02
CA ALA A 249 -1.70 30.31 -24.48
C ALA A 249 -3.06 30.77 -25.08
N ARG A 250 -4.18 30.51 -24.38
CA ARG A 250 -5.51 31.01 -24.82
C ARG A 250 -5.77 32.45 -24.42
N LYS A 251 -5.20 32.93 -23.30
CA LYS A 251 -5.35 34.33 -22.89
C LYS A 251 -4.54 35.32 -23.76
N GLU A 252 -3.43 34.90 -24.33
CA GLU A 252 -2.63 35.78 -25.23
C GLU A 252 -3.24 35.94 -26.64
N GLU A 253 -4.16 35.08 -27.08
CA GLU A 253 -4.86 35.23 -28.37
C GLU A 253 -6.16 36.06 -28.28
N GLU A 254 -6.76 36.19 -27.10
CA GLU A 254 -7.92 37.08 -26.90
C GLU A 254 -7.47 38.54 -26.66
N GLU A 255 -6.35 38.79 -25.96
CA GLU A 255 -5.83 40.17 -25.76
C GLU A 255 -5.17 40.78 -27.01
N LYS A 256 -4.89 40.00 -28.06
CA LYS A 256 -4.41 40.52 -29.36
C LYS A 256 -5.54 40.86 -30.35
N LYS A 257 -6.80 40.68 -29.95
CA LYS A 257 -7.98 40.96 -30.78
C LYS A 257 -8.87 42.09 -30.25
N GLU A 258 -8.49 42.78 -29.18
CA GLU A 258 -9.09 44.05 -28.76
C GLU A 258 -8.24 45.26 -29.16
#